data_AF-D7KVN4-F1
#
_entry.id   AF-D7KVN4-F1
#
_cell.length_a   1.000
_cell.length_b   1.000
_cell.length_c   1.000
_cell.angle_alpha   90.00
_cell.angle_beta   90.00
_cell.angle_gamma   90.00
#
_symmetry.space_group_name_H-M   'P 1'
#
loop_
_entity.id
_entity.type
_entity.pdbx_description
1 polymer ?
#
loop_
_entity_poly.entity_id
_entity_poly.type
_entity_poly.pdbx_seq_one_letter_code
_entity_poly.pdbx_strand_id
1 'polypeptide(L)'
;EFFFVKLFKFNISTNISLDESVAIFLIICAQNDTQGDIALRFGHVQETIWRKFHYVLKAMERLAVEYILPRTVEELRAISNRLQDDTRY
;
A
#
# COMPACT_ATOMS: atom_id res chain seq x y z
N GLU A 1 19.52 0.61 1.95
CA GLU A 1 18.56 -0.03 2.88
C GLU A 1 17.25 0.76 2.94
N PHE A 2 16.16 0.03 2.66
CA PHE A 2 14.71 0.30 2.68
C PHE A 2 14.17 1.72 2.93
N PHE A 3 13.76 2.37 1.83
CA PHE A 3 12.92 3.58 1.78
C PHE A 3 11.65 3.47 2.66
N PHE A 4 11.02 2.30 2.68
CA PHE A 4 9.80 2.03 3.45
C PHE A 4 9.98 2.07 4.98
N VAL A 5 11.11 1.56 5.49
CA VAL A 5 11.38 1.57 6.94
C VAL A 5 11.55 3.01 7.45
N LYS A 6 12.22 3.85 6.65
CA LYS A 6 12.54 5.23 7.00
C LYS A 6 11.34 6.19 6.90
N LEU A 7 10.48 6.02 5.89
CA LEU A 7 9.29 6.86 5.70
C LEU A 7 8.15 6.51 6.66
N PHE A 8 7.94 5.23 6.96
CA PHE A 8 6.73 4.78 7.65
C PHE A 8 6.90 4.45 9.13
N LYS A 9 8.11 4.61 9.70
CA LYS A 9 8.44 4.23 11.09
C LYS A 9 7.93 2.81 11.38
N PHE A 10 8.30 1.87 10.50
CA PHE A 10 7.88 0.47 10.58
C PHE A 10 8.38 -0.11 11.92
N ASN A 11 7.48 -0.31 12.87
CA ASN A 11 7.84 -0.91 14.16
C ASN A 11 7.84 -2.43 13.95
N ILE A 12 9.03 -3.02 13.86
CA ILE A 12 9.24 -4.45 13.61
C ILE A 12 8.82 -5.20 14.89
N SER A 13 7.52 -5.30 15.13
CA SER A 13 7.01 -6.25 16.11
C SER A 13 7.04 -7.65 15.51
N THR A 14 7.97 -8.43 16.05
CA THR A 14 8.04 -9.88 16.20
C THR A 14 6.96 -10.67 15.45
N ASN A 15 7.35 -11.24 14.29
CA ASN A 15 6.89 -12.52 13.67
C ASN A 15 6.75 -12.47 12.15
N ILE A 16 6.61 -11.29 11.53
CA ILE A 16 6.49 -11.15 10.06
C ILE A 16 7.42 -10.04 9.58
N SER A 17 8.23 -10.35 8.56
CA SER A 17 9.16 -9.39 7.95
C SER A 17 8.43 -8.31 7.15
N LEU A 18 9.11 -7.22 6.80
CA LEU A 18 8.53 -6.17 5.94
C LEU A 18 8.16 -6.75 4.57
N ASP A 19 9.05 -7.52 3.96
CA ASP A 19 8.86 -8.11 2.63
C ASP A 19 7.64 -9.03 2.62
N GLU A 20 7.50 -9.85 3.65
CA GLU A 20 6.36 -10.75 3.85
C GLU A 20 5.05 -9.97 4.08
N SER A 21 5.10 -8.86 4.82
CA SER A 21 3.93 -7.97 5.02
C SER A 21 3.47 -7.35 3.70
N VAL A 22 4.39 -6.94 2.84
CA VAL A 22 4.09 -6.40 1.50
C VAL A 22 3.54 -7.49 0.60
N ALA A 23 4.09 -8.71 0.65
CA ALA A 23 3.58 -9.85 -0.11
C ALA A 23 2.13 -10.20 0.27
N ILE A 24 1.81 -10.21 1.57
CA ILE A 24 0.44 -10.38 2.08
C ILE A 24 -0.50 -9.32 1.48
N PHE A 25 -0.09 -8.05 1.50
CA PHE A 25 -0.87 -6.96 0.92
C PHE A 25 -1.16 -7.15 -0.57
N LEU A 26 -0.12 -7.46 -1.35
CA LEU A 26 -0.26 -7.65 -2.79
C LEU A 26 -1.15 -8.84 -3.13
N ILE A 27 -1.03 -9.96 -2.41
CA ILE A 27 -1.85 -11.16 -2.64
C ILE A 27 -3.32 -10.90 -2.30
N ILE A 28 -3.62 -10.27 -1.16
CA ILE A 28 -5.00 -9.92 -0.79
C ILE A 28 -5.62 -8.99 -1.83
N CYS A 29 -4.91 -7.92 -2.20
CA CYS A 29 -5.44 -6.92 -3.14
C CYS A 29 -5.54 -7.44 -4.59
N ALA A 30 -4.61 -8.28 -5.04
CA ALA A 30 -4.58 -8.74 -6.42
C ALA A 30 -5.47 -9.95 -6.69
N GLN A 31 -5.62 -10.85 -5.71
CA GLN A 31 -6.29 -12.14 -5.92
C GLN A 31 -7.69 -12.20 -5.31
N ASN A 32 -8.08 -11.23 -4.46
CA ASN A 32 -9.33 -11.27 -3.68
C ASN A 32 -9.50 -12.60 -2.90
N ASP A 33 -8.36 -13.23 -2.57
CA ASP A 33 -8.30 -14.51 -1.88
C ASP A 33 -8.86 -14.36 -0.46
N THR A 34 -9.55 -15.40 0.01
CA THR A 34 -10.11 -15.45 1.36
C THR A 34 -9.00 -15.47 2.41
N GLN A 35 -9.18 -14.74 3.52
CA GLN A 35 -8.17 -14.60 4.59
C GLN A 35 -7.69 -15.95 5.16
N GLY A 36 -8.50 -17.01 5.06
CA GLY A 36 -8.12 -18.37 5.47
C GLY A 36 -7.05 -19.02 4.59
N ASP A 37 -7.13 -18.84 3.27
CA ASP A 37 -6.16 -19.42 2.34
C ASP A 37 -4.79 -18.75 2.47
N ILE A 38 -4.81 -17.45 2.78
CA ILE A 38 -3.61 -16.64 2.96
C ILE A 38 -2.94 -16.97 4.31
N ALA A 39 -3.73 -17.14 5.38
CA ALA A 39 -3.21 -17.60 6.66
C ALA A 39 -2.49 -18.97 6.54
N LEU A 40 -3.06 -19.90 5.76
CA LEU A 40 -2.43 -21.19 5.49
C LEU A 40 -1.15 -21.05 4.65
N ARG A 41 -1.16 -20.22 3.60
CA ARG A 41 0.02 -20.01 2.72
C ARG A 41 1.21 -19.41 3.45
N PHE A 42 0.96 -18.49 4.38
CA PHE A 42 2.02 -17.80 5.12
C PHE A 42 2.32 -18.45 6.48
N GLY A 43 1.55 -19.45 6.91
CA GLY A 43 1.78 -20.16 8.18
C GLY A 43 1.52 -19.32 9.43
N HIS A 44 0.70 -18.25 9.32
CA HIS A 44 0.36 -17.37 10.43
C HIS A 44 -1.14 -17.38 10.72
N VAL A 45 -1.50 -17.10 11.97
CA VAL A 45 -2.91 -16.91 12.34
C VAL A 45 -3.54 -15.73 11.59
N GLN A 46 -4.82 -15.87 11.23
CA GLN A 46 -5.57 -14.87 10.46
C GLN A 46 -5.47 -13.45 11.05
N GLU A 47 -5.53 -13.32 12.38
CA GLU A 47 -5.39 -12.02 13.04
C GLU A 47 -4.04 -11.33 12.73
N THR A 48 -2.96 -12.11 12.63
CA THR A 48 -1.63 -11.58 12.31
C THR A 48 -1.56 -11.12 10.86
N ILE A 49 -2.11 -11.91 9.93
CA ILE A 49 -2.25 -11.53 8.51
C ILE A 49 -3.06 -10.25 8.36
N TRP A 50 -4.22 -10.17 9.02
CA TRP A 50 -5.11 -9.03 8.99
C TRP A 50 -4.44 -7.76 9.52
N ARG A 51 -3.73 -7.87 10.65
CA ARG A 51 -3.00 -6.74 11.25
C ARG A 51 -1.88 -6.24 10.34
N LYS A 52 -1.10 -7.14 9.72
CA LYS A 52 -0.01 -6.75 8.81
C LYS A 52 -0.54 -6.17 7.49
N PHE A 53 -1.63 -6.73 6.96
CA PHE A 53 -2.34 -6.16 5.82
C PHE A 53 -2.73 -4.69 6.07
N HIS A 54 -3.43 -4.42 7.17
CA HIS A 54 -3.86 -3.05 7.51
C HIS A 54 -2.69 -2.10 7.76
N TYR A 55 -1.58 -2.63 8.28
CA TYR A 55 -0.37 -1.84 8.50
C TYR A 55 0.23 -1.36 7.17
N VAL A 56 0.33 -2.25 6.18
CA VAL A 56 0.80 -1.89 4.83
C VAL A 56 -0.21 -1.01 4.12
N LEU A 57 -1.52 -1.30 4.20
CA LEU A 57 -2.57 -0.47 3.62
C LEU A 57 -2.47 0.98 4.12
N LYS A 58 -2.33 1.19 5.43
CA LYS A 58 -2.19 2.54 6.01
C LYS A 58 -0.92 3.26 5.56
N ALA A 59 0.17 2.53 5.32
CA ALA A 59 1.39 3.09 4.75
C ALA A 59 1.16 3.50 3.28
N MET A 60 0.50 2.65 2.50
CA MET A 60 0.15 2.93 1.11
C MET A 60 -0.83 4.10 0.98
N GLU A 61 -1.81 4.24 1.87
CA GLU A 61 -2.72 5.40 1.92
C GLU A 61 -1.96 6.71 2.16
N ARG A 62 -1.00 6.71 3.10
CA ARG A 62 -0.14 7.88 3.35
C ARG A 62 0.75 8.20 2.15
N LEU A 63 1.32 7.17 1.52
CA LEU A 63 2.09 7.33 0.30
C LEU A 63 1.22 7.91 -0.82
N ALA A 64 0.00 7.40 -0.97
CA ALA A 64 -0.96 7.88 -1.96
C ALA A 64 -1.31 9.35 -1.71
N VAL A 65 -1.54 9.76 -0.46
CA VAL A 65 -1.73 11.18 -0.13
C VAL A 65 -0.52 12.03 -0.55
N GLU A 66 0.70 11.54 -0.33
CA GLU A 66 1.93 12.27 -0.68
C GLU A 66 2.22 12.31 -2.20
N TYR A 67 1.83 11.28 -2.95
CA TYR A 67 2.11 11.15 -4.38
C TYR A 67 0.95 11.55 -5.30
N ILE A 68 -0.30 11.33 -4.86
CA ILE A 68 -1.51 11.58 -5.65
C ILE A 68 -2.02 13.01 -5.42
N LEU A 69 -1.75 13.65 -4.28
CA LEU A 69 -1.89 15.11 -4.22
C LEU A 69 -0.74 15.74 -5.02
N PRO A 70 -1.02 16.37 -6.18
CA PRO A 70 -0.16 17.43 -6.67
C PRO A 70 0.15 18.40 -5.53
N ARG A 71 1.43 18.76 -5.45
CA ARG A 71 1.99 19.49 -4.32
C ARG A 71 1.43 20.91 -4.23
N THR A 72 0.74 21.37 -5.28
CA THR A 72 0.13 22.69 -5.41
C THR A 72 -1.16 22.68 -6.23
N VAL A 73 -2.04 23.65 -6.01
CA VAL A 73 -3.28 23.86 -6.79
C VAL A 73 -2.95 24.17 -8.26
N GLU A 74 -1.77 24.74 -8.50
CA GLU A 74 -1.21 25.05 -9.80
C GLU A 74 -0.85 23.76 -10.57
N GLU A 75 -0.28 22.76 -9.91
CA GLU A 75 -0.01 21.43 -10.49
C GLU A 75 -1.31 20.67 -10.80
N LEU A 76 -2.35 20.78 -9.96
CA LEU A 76 -3.70 20.27 -10.27
C LEU A 76 -4.23 20.87 -11.56
N ARG A 77 -4.20 22.20 -11.66
CA ARG A 77 -4.70 22.92 -12.85
C ARG A 77 -3.90 22.56 -14.09
N ALA A 78 -2.58 22.41 -13.97
CA ALA A 78 -1.74 22.00 -15.10
C ALA A 78 -2.08 20.58 -15.59
N ILE A 79 -2.33 19.64 -14.68
CA ILE A 79 -2.77 18.27 -15.03
C ILE A 79 -4.16 18.29 -15.66
N SER A 80 -5.11 19.03 -15.05
CA SER A 80 -6.47 19.20 -15.57
C SER A 80 -6.47 19.78 -16.99
N ASN A 81 -5.71 20.84 -17.23
CA ASN A 81 -5.63 21.48 -18.55
C ASN A 81 -5.01 20.53 -19.59
N ARG A 82 -4.02 19.71 -19.21
CA ARG A 82 -3.43 18.71 -20.12
C ARG A 82 -4.37 17.55 -20.44
N LEU A 83 -5.23 17.18 -19.49
CA LEU A 83 -6.24 16.13 -19.72
C LEU A 83 -7.39 16.63 -20.59
N GLN A 84 -7.80 17.89 -20.46
CA GLN A 84 -8.82 18.50 -21.32
C GLN A 84 -8.38 18.68 -22.78
N ASP A 85 -7.06 18.78 -23.01
CA ASP A 85 -6.48 18.94 -24.35
C ASP A 85 -6.10 17.60 -25.01
N ASP A 86 -6.15 16.49 -24.26
CA ASP A 86 -5.89 15.14 -24.81
C ASP A 86 -7.18 14.58 -25.43
N THR A 87 -7.23 14.51 -26.75
CA THR A 87 -8.37 14.03 -27.55
C THR A 87 -8.73 12.55 -27.33
N ARG A 88 -7.99 11.84 -26.47
CA ARG A 88 -8.28 10.46 -26.07
C ARG A 88 -9.21 10.34 -24.85
N TYR A 89 -9.54 11.45 -24.19
CA TYR A 89 -10.46 11.52 -23.06
C TYR A 89 -11.59 12.54 -23.29
#